data_AF-A0A4T0J3W8-F1
#
_entry.id   AF-A0A4T0J3W8-F1
#
_cell.length_a   1.000
_cell.length_b   1.000
_cell.length_c   1.000
_cell.angle_alpha   90.00
_cell.angle_beta   90.00
_cell.angle_gamma   90.00
#
_symmetry.space_group_name_H-M   'P 1'
#
loop_
_entity.id
_entity.type
_entity.pdbx_description
1 polymer ?
#
loop_
_entity_poly.entity_id
_entity_poly.type
_entity_poly.pdbx_seq_one_letter_code
_entity_poly.pdbx_strand_id
1 'polypeptide(L)'
;MDFIKSSQSILDEKRDLYFDSILKHNDSQDTQDTSTDTSTTPSLPSNPLHYDSELSQSIDFFGKLKFKFVEQQTKENFLKSILSSQPPLITPEDNSTLEDSNKNDKLSLKQAKQEADDKTIKLNQLVDFVDNQHSLYTQDISTTTTLLNDIQQIQLELAKLRATHPPEQRLTPSVAQEILDDQIIEMQNLSDIKQNQSIERSNLTQQIKSLSTQDERLQSDLSAAKRMGIDAKRAKEHVQDGIEDLNSWLDTATKVYSSLIGILDVHTPEPATLQIDYDARKNLDGKFNPETHPKCTLKLHFNPQSRRFISAQLINPPPSINLDDVIQAAELHASPPRLIQHLLHRVRTQ
;
A
#
# COMPACT_ATOMS: atom_id res chain seq x y z
N MET A 1 -2.06 23.56 112.01
CA MET A 1 -1.64 23.70 113.42
C MET A 1 -0.39 22.89 113.73
N ASP A 2 -0.25 21.65 113.25
CA ASP A 2 0.89 20.78 113.59
C ASP A 2 2.24 21.20 112.97
N PHE A 3 2.22 21.74 111.74
CA PHE A 3 3.43 22.22 111.07
C PHE A 3 4.06 23.46 111.74
N ILE A 4 3.23 24.32 112.35
CA ILE A 4 3.68 25.53 113.05
C ILE A 4 4.35 25.16 114.38
N LYS A 5 3.78 24.21 115.13
CA LYS A 5 4.38 23.70 116.37
C LYS A 5 5.70 22.97 116.12
N SER A 6 5.77 22.15 115.06
CA SER A 6 7.02 21.48 114.67
C SER A 6 8.10 22.47 114.24
N SER A 7 7.74 23.50 113.46
CA SER A 7 8.68 24.54 113.05
C SER A 7 9.20 25.38 114.22
N GLN A 8 8.33 25.71 115.19
CA GLN A 8 8.76 26.40 116.42
C GLN A 8 9.71 25.54 117.27
N SER A 9 9.43 24.25 117.41
CA SER A 9 10.31 23.31 118.12
C SER A 9 11.70 23.21 117.47
N ILE A 10 11.76 23.20 116.13
CA ILE A 10 13.03 23.15 115.38
C ILE A 10 13.80 24.46 115.54
N LEU A 11 13.11 25.60 115.57
CA LEU A 11 13.74 26.91 115.77
C LEU A 11 14.30 27.06 117.19
N ASP A 12 13.57 26.59 118.22
CA ASP A 12 14.08 26.56 119.59
C ASP A 12 15.29 25.63 119.75
N GLU A 13 15.26 24.43 119.13
CA GLU A 13 16.40 23.51 119.13
C GLU A 13 17.65 24.12 118.47
N LYS A 14 17.46 24.83 117.34
CA LYS A 14 18.57 25.52 116.65
C LYS A 14 19.08 26.72 117.42
N ARG A 15 18.21 27.45 118.12
CA ARG A 15 18.60 28.55 119.01
C ARG A 15 19.48 28.03 120.14
N ASP A 16 19.09 26.94 120.78
CA ASP A 16 19.81 26.37 121.91
C ASP A 16 21.19 25.81 121.47
N LEU A 17 21.26 25.18 120.29
CA LEU A 17 22.54 24.77 119.69
C LEU A 17 23.47 25.95 119.36
N TYR A 18 22.92 27.10 118.94
CA TYR A 18 23.71 28.28 118.64
C TYR A 18 24.24 28.94 119.93
N PHE A 19 23.43 29.03 120.98
CA PHE A 19 23.88 29.50 122.29
C PHE A 19 24.95 28.59 122.90
N ASP A 20 24.79 27.27 122.81
CA ASP A 20 25.80 26.30 123.25
C ASP A 20 27.12 26.42 122.47
N SER A 21 27.05 26.71 121.17
CA SER A 21 28.25 26.94 120.34
C SER A 21 28.97 28.23 120.71
N ILE A 22 28.24 29.29 121.09
CA ILE A 22 28.83 30.57 121.52
C ILE A 22 29.49 30.40 122.90
N LEU A 23 28.84 29.70 123.83
CA LEU A 23 29.40 29.38 125.14
C LEU A 23 30.68 28.55 125.01
N LYS A 24 30.70 27.52 124.15
CA LYS A 24 31.90 26.72 123.88
C LYS A 24 33.04 27.50 123.22
N HIS A 25 32.73 28.49 122.36
CA HIS A 25 33.76 29.34 121.73
C HIS A 25 34.39 30.32 122.71
N ASN A 26 33.63 30.84 123.68
CA ASN A 26 34.17 31.75 124.71
C ASN A 26 34.97 31.02 125.81
N ASP A 27 34.61 29.78 126.16
CA ASP A 27 35.38 28.98 127.15
C ASP A 27 36.66 28.35 126.57
N SER A 28 36.87 28.36 125.25
CA SER A 28 38.02 27.74 124.58
C SER A 28 39.09 28.74 124.10
N GLN A 29 39.00 30.02 124.43
CA GLN A 29 39.99 31.04 124.05
C GLN A 29 40.88 31.58 125.18
N ASP A 30 40.72 31.11 126.42
CA ASP A 30 41.65 31.44 127.50
C ASP A 30 42.71 30.33 127.63
N THR A 31 43.99 30.69 127.56
CA THR A 31 45.21 29.84 127.58
C THR A 31 45.72 29.31 126.22
N GLN A 32 46.54 30.11 125.54
CA GLN A 32 47.91 29.74 125.11
C GLN A 32 48.63 30.97 124.50
N ASP A 33 49.70 31.35 125.17
CA ASP A 33 50.73 32.29 124.73
C ASP A 33 51.28 31.91 123.35
N THR A 34 51.56 32.91 122.50
CA THR A 34 52.89 33.17 121.90
C THR A 34 52.85 34.50 121.15
N SER A 35 53.32 35.54 121.84
CA SER A 35 54.35 36.49 121.38
C SER A 35 54.49 36.76 119.88
N THR A 36 54.07 37.96 119.43
CA THR A 36 54.96 39.04 118.92
C THR A 36 54.14 40.19 118.34
N ASP A 37 54.29 41.36 118.96
CA ASP A 37 54.27 42.73 118.44
C ASP A 37 53.44 43.00 117.15
N THR A 38 52.43 43.86 117.17
CA THR A 38 52.67 45.30 117.27
C THR A 38 51.35 46.06 117.53
N SER A 39 51.19 46.56 118.75
CA SER A 39 50.45 47.79 118.99
C SER A 39 51.20 48.94 118.32
N THR A 40 50.75 49.37 117.15
CA THR A 40 51.31 50.58 116.51
C THR A 40 50.15 51.46 116.07
N THR A 41 49.69 52.30 117.01
CA THR A 41 49.41 53.70 116.67
C THR A 41 50.55 54.18 115.76
N PRO A 42 50.30 54.85 114.63
CA PRO A 42 51.37 55.21 113.70
C PRO A 42 52.30 56.21 114.40
N SER A 43 53.34 55.70 115.03
CA SER A 43 54.47 56.47 115.52
C SER A 43 55.28 56.86 114.28
N LEU A 44 55.79 58.10 114.26
CA LEU A 44 56.51 58.63 113.12
C LEU A 44 57.69 57.71 112.74
N PRO A 45 57.90 57.43 111.43
CA PRO A 45 58.89 56.46 110.99
C PRO A 45 60.31 56.94 111.33
N SER A 46 61.06 56.09 112.05
CA SER A 46 62.46 56.33 112.41
C SER A 46 63.46 56.05 111.28
N ASN A 47 63.01 55.81 110.03
CA ASN A 47 63.92 55.69 108.88
C ASN A 47 63.21 55.91 107.53
N PRO A 48 63.66 56.85 106.68
CA PRO A 48 62.96 57.23 105.44
C PRO A 48 62.93 56.15 104.33
N LEU A 49 63.61 55.01 104.49
CA LEU A 49 63.62 53.92 103.49
C LEU A 49 62.45 52.94 103.61
N HIS A 50 61.69 52.94 104.71
CA HIS A 50 60.59 52.00 104.96
C HIS A 50 59.19 52.59 104.73
N TYR A 51 59.10 53.88 104.41
CA TYR A 51 57.84 54.62 104.27
C TYR A 51 56.92 54.04 103.18
N ASP A 52 57.47 53.66 102.02
CA ASP A 52 56.66 53.16 100.91
C ASP A 52 56.02 51.78 101.22
N SER A 53 56.74 50.93 101.97
CA SER A 53 56.22 49.62 102.38
C SER A 53 55.10 49.76 103.41
N GLU A 54 55.26 50.65 104.39
CA GLU A 54 54.23 50.93 105.40
C GLU A 54 53.01 51.64 104.79
N LEU A 55 53.22 52.54 103.84
CA LEU A 55 52.14 53.18 103.08
C LEU A 55 51.35 52.14 102.28
N SER A 56 52.03 51.22 101.59
CA SER A 56 51.36 50.12 100.88
C SER A 56 50.57 49.23 101.84
N GLN A 57 51.14 48.89 103.00
CA GLN A 57 50.46 48.08 104.01
C GLN A 57 49.23 48.78 104.59
N SER A 58 49.31 50.10 104.82
CA SER A 58 48.19 50.91 105.28
C SER A 58 47.08 50.98 104.22
N ILE A 59 47.44 51.19 102.95
CA ILE A 59 46.49 51.19 101.83
C ILE A 59 45.79 49.83 101.72
N ASP A 60 46.52 48.72 101.83
CA ASP A 60 45.95 47.37 101.80
C ASP A 60 45.04 47.13 103.01
N PHE A 61 45.40 47.61 104.19
CA PHE A 61 44.58 47.53 105.39
C PHE A 61 43.28 48.32 105.23
N PHE A 62 43.34 49.57 104.74
CA PHE A 62 42.14 50.37 104.45
C PHE A 62 41.29 49.77 103.34
N GLY A 63 41.91 49.13 102.34
CA GLY A 63 41.22 48.38 101.29
C GLY A 63 40.42 47.21 101.88
N LYS A 64 41.04 46.41 102.76
CA LYS A 64 40.38 45.32 103.48
C LYS A 64 39.28 45.83 104.41
N LEU A 65 39.50 46.94 105.11
CA LEU A 65 38.53 47.54 106.02
C LEU A 65 37.31 48.06 105.25
N LYS A 66 37.53 48.73 104.12
CA LYS A 66 36.47 49.19 103.21
C LYS A 66 35.66 48.01 102.66
N PHE A 67 36.32 46.93 102.24
CA PHE A 67 35.63 45.73 101.75
C PHE A 67 34.72 45.13 102.83
N LYS A 68 35.23 44.94 104.05
CA LYS A 68 34.44 44.43 105.18
C LYS A 68 33.26 45.34 105.53
N PHE A 69 33.46 46.66 105.50
CA PHE A 69 32.39 47.62 105.78
C PHE A 69 31.27 47.56 104.73
N VAL A 70 31.63 47.52 103.44
CA VAL A 70 30.64 47.41 102.36
C VAL A 70 29.89 46.08 102.42
N GLU A 71 30.59 44.99 102.73
CA GLU A 71 29.97 43.67 102.92
C GLU A 71 28.96 43.71 104.08
N GLN A 72 29.35 44.27 105.23
CA GLN A 72 28.48 44.40 106.39
C GLN A 72 27.28 45.30 106.10
N GLN A 73 27.48 46.45 105.46
CA GLN A 73 26.41 47.35 105.05
C GLN A 73 25.43 46.67 104.09
N THR A 74 25.93 45.82 103.20
CA THR A 74 25.09 45.06 102.27
C THR A 74 24.27 43.99 103.00
N LYS A 75 24.89 43.25 103.94
CA LYS A 75 24.19 42.26 104.78
C LYS A 75 23.12 42.92 105.64
N GLU A 76 23.42 44.06 106.26
CA GLU A 76 22.45 44.82 107.05
C GLU A 76 21.30 45.34 106.19
N ASN A 77 21.59 45.88 105.00
CA ASN A 77 20.56 46.34 104.07
C ASN A 77 19.69 45.18 103.57
N PHE A 78 20.27 44.01 103.31
CA PHE A 78 19.54 42.81 102.93
C PHE A 78 18.62 42.30 104.04
N LEU A 79 19.13 42.23 105.28
CA LEU A 79 18.32 41.87 106.45
C LEU A 79 17.22 42.89 106.69
N LYS A 80 17.50 44.19 106.56
CA LYS A 80 16.48 45.24 106.61
C LYS A 80 15.43 45.04 105.53
N SER A 81 15.84 44.72 104.30
CA SER A 81 14.90 44.48 103.20
C SER A 81 13.98 43.30 103.47
N ILE A 82 14.52 42.17 103.97
CA ILE A 82 13.73 40.98 104.29
C ILE A 82 12.83 41.19 105.51
N LEU A 83 13.33 41.83 106.56
CA LEU A 83 12.54 42.11 107.76
C LEU A 83 11.54 43.26 107.56
N SER A 84 11.79 44.19 106.64
CA SER A 84 10.89 45.32 106.37
C SER A 84 9.58 44.89 105.70
N SER A 85 9.59 43.78 104.97
CA SER A 85 8.36 43.17 104.46
C SER A 85 7.75 42.29 105.54
N GLN A 86 6.91 42.88 106.40
CA GLN A 86 6.01 42.10 107.25
C GLN A 86 5.15 41.22 106.32
N PRO A 87 5.12 39.88 106.51
CA PRO A 87 4.28 39.02 105.70
C PRO A 87 2.84 39.52 105.79
N PRO A 88 2.15 39.74 104.66
CA PRO A 88 0.76 40.18 104.71
C PRO A 88 -0.04 39.15 105.50
N LEU A 89 -0.79 39.64 106.50
CA LEU A 89 -1.67 38.80 107.29
C LEU A 89 -2.83 38.40 106.39
N ILE A 90 -2.78 37.21 105.80
CA ILE A 90 -3.82 36.72 104.88
C ILE A 90 -5.09 36.50 105.69
N THR A 91 -6.10 37.35 105.45
CA THR A 91 -7.42 37.21 106.08
C THR A 91 -8.32 36.30 105.23
N PRO A 92 -9.35 35.67 105.82
CA PRO A 92 -10.33 34.90 105.04
C PRO A 92 -11.08 35.75 104.01
N GLU A 93 -11.19 37.06 104.23
CA GLU A 93 -11.80 38.01 103.27
C GLU A 93 -10.90 38.22 102.04
N ASP A 94 -9.58 38.33 102.23
CA ASP A 94 -8.60 38.38 101.12
C ASP A 94 -8.65 37.09 100.27
N ASN A 95 -8.82 35.93 100.91
CA ASN A 95 -8.98 34.67 100.19
C ASN A 95 -10.30 34.64 99.39
N SER A 96 -11.41 35.12 99.95
CA SER A 96 -12.69 35.18 99.25
C SER A 96 -12.64 36.12 98.03
N THR A 97 -12.03 37.30 98.18
CA THR A 97 -11.89 38.26 97.06
C THR A 97 -10.98 37.72 95.96
N LEU A 98 -9.89 37.03 96.32
CA LEU A 98 -9.04 36.33 95.36
C LEU A 98 -9.75 35.16 94.68
N GLU A 99 -10.57 34.40 95.39
CA GLU A 99 -11.39 33.33 94.79
C GLU A 99 -12.36 33.88 93.76
N ASP A 100 -13.01 35.00 94.04
CA ASP A 100 -13.96 35.61 93.10
C ASP A 100 -13.25 36.25 91.89
N SER A 101 -12.08 36.89 92.08
CA SER A 101 -11.24 37.34 90.97
C SER A 101 -10.79 36.15 90.11
N ASN A 102 -10.30 35.09 90.73
CA ASN A 102 -9.85 33.88 90.03
C ASN A 102 -11.00 33.20 89.27
N LYS A 103 -12.23 33.20 89.80
CA LYS A 103 -13.41 32.70 89.07
C LYS A 103 -13.70 33.55 87.84
N ASN A 104 -13.68 34.87 87.96
CA ASN A 104 -13.91 35.79 86.84
C ASN A 104 -12.81 35.67 85.77
N ASP A 105 -11.55 35.63 86.18
CA ASP A 105 -10.41 35.46 85.28
C ASP A 105 -10.45 34.10 84.59
N LYS A 106 -10.86 33.04 85.30
CA LYS A 106 -11.05 31.71 84.71
C LYS A 106 -12.19 31.68 83.70
N LEU A 107 -13.28 32.39 83.94
CA LEU A 107 -14.39 32.51 82.98
C LEU A 107 -13.94 33.27 81.72
N SER A 108 -13.25 34.40 81.91
CA SER A 108 -12.68 35.20 80.81
C SER A 108 -11.71 34.38 79.97
N LEU A 109 -10.77 33.66 80.63
CA LEU A 109 -9.82 32.79 79.95
C LEU A 109 -10.52 31.66 79.19
N LYS A 110 -11.57 31.06 79.75
CA LYS A 110 -12.33 30.00 79.08
C LYS A 110 -13.03 30.54 77.82
N GLN A 111 -13.60 31.73 77.90
CA GLN A 111 -14.23 32.38 76.74
C GLN A 111 -13.20 32.73 75.67
N ALA A 112 -12.07 33.31 76.04
CA ALA A 112 -10.98 33.64 75.12
C ALA A 112 -10.40 32.39 74.45
N LYS A 113 -10.25 31.28 75.21
CA LYS A 113 -9.81 30.00 74.66
C LYS A 113 -10.80 29.46 73.64
N GLN A 114 -12.10 29.48 73.95
CA GLN A 114 -13.13 29.03 73.02
C GLN A 114 -13.15 29.88 71.74
N GLU A 115 -13.02 31.20 71.86
CA GLU A 115 -12.96 32.10 70.70
C GLU A 115 -11.70 31.84 69.85
N ALA A 116 -10.55 31.58 70.47
CA ALA A 116 -9.32 31.23 69.77
C ALA A 116 -9.44 29.88 69.05
N ASP A 117 -10.05 28.88 69.69
CA ASP A 117 -10.31 27.57 69.09
C ASP A 117 -11.25 27.72 67.87
N ASP A 118 -12.35 28.48 68.01
CA ASP A 118 -13.29 28.76 66.92
C ASP A 118 -12.63 29.49 65.74
N LYS A 119 -11.76 30.47 66.02
CA LYS A 119 -10.97 31.18 65.00
C LYS A 119 -10.00 30.23 64.29
N THR A 120 -9.35 29.34 65.02
CA THR A 120 -8.42 28.36 64.47
C THR A 120 -9.15 27.38 63.55
N ILE A 121 -10.35 26.92 63.93
CA ILE A 121 -11.19 26.05 63.09
C ILE A 121 -11.57 26.78 61.79
N LYS A 122 -12.03 28.02 61.87
CA LYS A 122 -12.38 28.83 60.69
C LYS A 122 -11.17 29.09 59.80
N LEU A 123 -10.01 29.33 60.39
CA LEU A 123 -8.76 29.53 59.64
C LEU A 123 -8.39 28.26 58.87
N ASN A 124 -8.43 27.09 59.52
CA ASN A 124 -8.15 25.81 58.86
C ASN A 124 -9.13 25.54 57.72
N GLN A 125 -10.43 25.80 57.92
CA GLN A 125 -11.43 25.67 56.85
C GLN A 125 -11.14 26.61 55.66
N LEU A 126 -10.68 27.84 55.94
CA LEU A 126 -10.32 28.78 54.91
C LEU A 126 -9.05 28.36 54.16
N VAL A 127 -8.05 27.83 54.87
CA VAL A 127 -6.83 27.27 54.28
C VAL A 127 -7.20 26.12 53.33
N ASP A 128 -7.98 25.14 53.80
CA ASP A 128 -8.43 24.02 52.97
C ASP A 128 -9.21 24.50 51.75
N PHE A 129 -10.08 25.50 51.91
CA PHE A 129 -10.81 26.09 50.79
C PHE A 129 -9.87 26.75 49.77
N VAL A 130 -8.93 27.56 50.24
CA VAL A 130 -7.96 28.26 49.38
C VAL A 130 -7.05 27.29 48.65
N ASP A 131 -6.57 26.24 49.32
CA ASP A 131 -5.73 25.21 48.72
C ASP A 131 -6.46 24.47 47.60
N ASN A 132 -7.74 24.13 47.83
CA ASN A 132 -8.58 23.52 46.80
C ASN A 132 -8.79 24.45 45.60
N GLN A 133 -9.09 25.73 45.83
CA GLN A 133 -9.25 26.71 44.74
C GLN A 133 -7.94 26.94 43.98
N HIS A 134 -6.81 27.02 44.68
CA HIS A 134 -5.50 27.17 44.06
C HIS A 134 -5.16 25.96 43.18
N SER A 135 -5.46 24.75 43.64
CA SER A 135 -5.28 23.52 42.86
C SER A 135 -6.10 23.55 41.56
N LEU A 136 -7.38 23.94 41.65
CA LEU A 136 -8.26 24.07 40.48
C LEU A 136 -7.73 25.11 39.50
N TYR A 137 -7.39 26.31 39.95
CA TYR A 137 -6.84 27.35 39.07
C TYR A 137 -5.51 26.94 38.44
N THR A 138 -4.66 26.21 39.17
CA THR A 138 -3.40 25.70 38.61
C THR A 138 -3.67 24.72 37.47
N GLN A 139 -4.68 23.86 37.62
CA GLN A 139 -5.11 22.96 36.56
C GLN A 139 -5.69 23.73 35.36
N ASP A 140 -6.56 24.70 35.58
CA ASP A 140 -7.13 25.55 34.51
C ASP A 140 -6.06 26.35 33.76
N ILE A 141 -5.08 26.90 34.48
CA ILE A 141 -3.93 27.56 33.88
C ILE A 141 -3.15 26.57 33.02
N SER A 142 -2.88 25.35 33.52
CA SER A 142 -2.16 24.34 32.75
C SER A 142 -2.88 23.99 31.44
N THR A 143 -4.19 23.77 31.48
CA THR A 143 -5.00 23.46 30.29
C THR A 143 -5.10 24.64 29.33
N THR A 144 -5.18 25.87 29.85
CA THR A 144 -5.16 27.08 29.04
C THR A 144 -3.81 27.25 28.34
N THR A 145 -2.70 26.97 29.03
CA THR A 145 -1.36 27.05 28.43
C THR A 145 -1.15 26.00 27.34
N THR A 146 -1.65 24.77 27.53
CA THR A 146 -1.60 23.74 26.48
C THR A 146 -2.41 24.15 25.27
N LEU A 147 -3.64 24.64 25.47
CA LEU A 147 -4.50 25.09 24.37
C LEU A 147 -3.88 26.28 23.61
N LEU A 148 -3.23 27.20 24.31
CA LEU A 148 -2.53 28.32 23.68
C LEU A 148 -1.38 27.82 22.80
N ASN A 149 -0.60 26.84 23.27
CA ASN A 149 0.45 26.21 22.46
C ASN A 149 -0.13 25.51 21.22
N ASP A 150 -1.24 24.80 21.36
CA ASP A 150 -1.92 24.13 20.25
C ASP A 150 -2.42 25.15 19.21
N ILE A 151 -3.02 26.26 19.66
CA ILE A 151 -3.45 27.35 18.78
C ILE A 151 -2.25 27.94 18.02
N GLN A 152 -1.12 28.17 18.69
CA GLN A 152 0.09 28.66 18.04
C GLN A 152 0.61 27.65 17.01
N GLN A 153 0.62 26.35 17.33
CA GLN A 153 1.01 25.30 16.40
C GLN A 153 0.09 25.29 15.17
N ILE A 154 -1.23 25.32 15.38
CA ILE A 154 -2.22 25.35 14.28
C ILE A 154 -2.03 26.61 13.43
N GLN A 155 -1.76 27.76 14.05
CA GLN A 155 -1.48 29.00 13.31
C GLN A 155 -0.21 28.89 12.47
N LEU A 156 0.86 28.27 12.99
CA LEU A 156 2.09 28.01 12.25
C LEU A 156 1.85 27.01 11.11
N GLU A 157 1.11 25.94 11.35
CA GLU A 157 0.73 24.97 10.31
C GLU A 157 -0.13 25.61 9.22
N LEU A 158 -1.09 26.45 9.61
CA LEU A 158 -1.93 27.19 8.69
C LEU A 158 -1.11 28.23 7.91
N ALA A 159 -0.15 28.91 8.53
CA ALA A 159 0.78 29.79 7.83
C ALA A 159 1.65 29.02 6.84
N LYS A 160 2.14 27.84 7.22
CA LYS A 160 2.89 26.93 6.34
C LYS A 160 2.03 26.47 5.17
N LEU A 161 0.79 26.03 5.42
CA LEU A 161 -0.16 25.62 4.38
C LEU A 161 -0.49 26.78 3.44
N ARG A 162 -0.63 27.99 3.98
CA ARG A 162 -0.83 29.20 3.19
C ARG A 162 0.39 29.56 2.34
N ALA A 163 1.61 29.27 2.81
CA ALA A 163 2.83 29.48 2.06
C ALA A 163 3.03 28.41 0.97
N THR A 164 2.71 27.14 1.25
CA THR A 164 2.81 26.04 0.27
C THR A 164 1.72 26.11 -0.80
N HIS A 165 0.54 26.63 -0.46
CA HIS A 165 -0.58 26.82 -1.38
C HIS A 165 -0.91 28.32 -1.50
N PRO A 166 -0.30 29.03 -2.46
CA PRO A 166 -0.67 30.41 -2.79
C PRO A 166 -2.17 30.53 -3.11
N PRO A 167 -2.78 31.71 -2.89
CA PRO A 167 -4.21 31.93 -3.09
C PRO A 167 -4.72 31.55 -4.48
N GLU A 168 -3.87 31.62 -5.51
CA GLU A 168 -4.20 31.21 -6.88
C GLU A 168 -4.45 29.70 -7.02
N GLN A 169 -3.87 28.87 -6.15
CA GLN A 169 -4.06 27.41 -6.12
C GLN A 169 -5.11 26.98 -5.09
N ARG A 170 -5.67 27.92 -4.32
CA ARG A 170 -6.69 27.60 -3.31
C ARG A 170 -8.05 27.57 -3.98
N LEU A 171 -8.54 26.35 -4.20
CA LEU A 171 -9.94 26.14 -4.54
C LEU A 171 -10.79 26.51 -3.31
N THR A 172 -11.63 27.53 -3.46
CA THR A 172 -12.68 27.75 -2.46
C THR A 172 -13.66 26.57 -2.52
N PRO A 173 -14.33 26.20 -1.41
CA PRO A 173 -15.30 25.10 -1.42
C PRO A 173 -16.39 25.26 -2.49
N SER A 174 -16.78 26.50 -2.79
CA SER A 174 -17.74 26.81 -3.86
C SER A 174 -17.18 26.48 -5.24
N VAL A 175 -15.95 26.89 -5.54
CA VAL A 175 -15.28 26.59 -6.83
C VAL A 175 -14.99 25.09 -6.95
N ALA A 176 -14.64 24.43 -5.86
CA ALA A 176 -14.45 22.98 -5.83
C ALA A 176 -15.75 22.23 -6.18
N GLN A 177 -16.89 22.70 -5.66
CA GLN A 177 -18.19 22.12 -5.98
C GLN A 177 -18.57 22.33 -7.44
N GLU A 178 -18.33 23.52 -7.99
CA GLU A 178 -18.58 23.81 -9.41
C GLU A 178 -17.76 22.90 -10.33
N ILE A 179 -16.46 22.74 -10.06
CA ILE A 179 -15.59 21.83 -10.84
C ILE A 179 -16.06 20.38 -10.69
N LEU A 180 -16.51 19.98 -9.49
CA LEU A 180 -17.04 18.64 -9.27
C LEU A 180 -18.34 18.41 -10.06
N ASP A 181 -19.23 19.39 -10.10
CA ASP A 181 -20.47 19.34 -10.88
C ASP A 181 -20.15 19.23 -12.38
N ASP A 182 -19.18 20.01 -12.89
CA ASP A 182 -18.68 19.91 -14.27
C ASP A 182 -18.10 18.53 -14.58
N GLN A 183 -17.30 17.97 -13.66
CA GLN A 183 -16.73 16.63 -13.78
C GLN A 183 -17.80 15.54 -13.76
N ILE A 184 -18.86 15.70 -12.97
CA ILE A 184 -20.01 14.78 -12.95
C ILE A 184 -20.70 14.80 -14.31
N ILE A 185 -20.92 15.99 -14.89
CA ILE A 185 -21.52 16.14 -16.22
C ILE A 185 -20.62 15.47 -17.28
N GLU A 186 -19.31 15.67 -17.24
CA GLU A 186 -18.37 15.02 -18.16
C GLU A 186 -18.39 13.49 -18.02
N MET A 187 -18.39 12.98 -16.78
CA MET A 187 -18.48 11.55 -16.48
C MET A 187 -19.78 10.93 -16.99
N GLN A 188 -20.90 11.64 -16.86
CA GLN A 188 -22.19 11.20 -17.40
C GLN A 188 -22.14 11.13 -18.93
N ASN A 189 -21.63 12.17 -19.59
CA ASN A 189 -21.47 12.18 -21.05
C ASN A 189 -20.58 11.03 -21.54
N LEU A 190 -19.43 10.79 -20.88
CA LEU A 190 -18.55 9.67 -21.24
C LEU A 190 -19.21 8.31 -21.00
N SER A 191 -19.98 8.16 -19.93
CA SER A 191 -20.75 6.95 -19.64
C SER A 191 -21.80 6.68 -20.73
N ASP A 192 -22.51 7.72 -21.17
CA ASP A 192 -23.51 7.62 -22.25
C ASP A 192 -22.87 7.24 -23.58
N ILE A 193 -21.73 7.85 -23.94
CA ILE A 193 -20.95 7.49 -25.13
C ILE A 193 -20.53 6.02 -25.06
N LYS A 194 -19.99 5.57 -23.91
CA LYS A 194 -19.57 4.18 -23.71
C LYS A 194 -20.76 3.22 -23.84
N GLN A 195 -21.92 3.58 -23.29
CA GLN A 195 -23.13 2.77 -23.40
C GLN A 195 -23.59 2.65 -24.85
N ASN A 196 -23.61 3.76 -25.59
CA ASN A 196 -23.95 3.77 -27.02
C ASN A 196 -22.99 2.91 -27.84
N GLN A 197 -21.68 3.03 -27.61
CA GLN A 197 -20.68 2.18 -28.26
C GLN A 197 -20.83 0.70 -27.89
N SER A 198 -21.24 0.39 -26.65
CA SER A 198 -21.52 -0.99 -26.22
C SER A 198 -22.72 -1.57 -26.97
N ILE A 199 -23.79 -0.79 -27.15
CA ILE A 199 -24.96 -1.17 -27.94
C ILE A 199 -24.58 -1.40 -29.40
N GLU A 200 -23.81 -0.48 -30.00
CA GLU A 200 -23.33 -0.61 -31.37
C GLU A 200 -22.47 -1.87 -31.56
N ARG A 201 -21.52 -2.12 -30.65
CA ARG A 201 -20.72 -3.35 -30.65
C ARG A 201 -21.57 -4.60 -30.53
N SER A 202 -22.61 -4.59 -29.70
CA SER A 202 -23.54 -5.71 -29.57
C SER A 202 -24.28 -5.97 -30.89
N ASN A 203 -24.79 -4.92 -31.53
CA ASN A 203 -25.47 -5.00 -32.84
C ASN A 203 -24.52 -5.51 -33.93
N LEU A 204 -23.30 -4.99 -34.03
CA LEU A 204 -22.29 -5.49 -34.97
C LEU A 204 -21.94 -6.95 -34.70
N THR A 205 -21.83 -7.35 -33.43
CA THR A 205 -21.58 -8.75 -33.05
C THR A 205 -22.75 -9.65 -33.50
N GLN A 206 -23.99 -9.20 -33.37
CA GLN A 206 -25.16 -9.94 -33.88
C GLN A 206 -25.15 -10.02 -35.42
N GLN A 207 -24.81 -8.93 -36.11
CA GLN A 207 -24.68 -8.94 -37.57
C GLN A 207 -23.58 -9.90 -38.03
N ILE A 208 -22.40 -9.88 -37.41
CA ILE A 208 -21.30 -10.82 -37.69
C ILE A 208 -21.76 -12.26 -37.48
N LYS A 209 -22.48 -12.55 -36.39
CA LYS A 209 -23.05 -13.90 -36.17
C LYS A 209 -24.00 -14.30 -37.29
N SER A 210 -24.92 -13.41 -37.70
CA SER A 210 -25.86 -13.71 -38.79
C SER A 210 -25.13 -13.95 -40.12
N LEU A 211 -24.15 -13.12 -40.45
CA LEU A 211 -23.33 -13.27 -41.66
C LEU A 211 -22.47 -14.54 -41.60
N SER A 212 -21.90 -14.88 -40.45
CA SER A 212 -21.16 -16.13 -40.24
C SER A 212 -22.06 -17.34 -40.46
N THR A 213 -23.29 -17.33 -39.92
CA THR A 213 -24.24 -18.43 -40.16
C THR A 213 -24.66 -18.52 -41.64
N GLN A 214 -24.76 -17.39 -42.34
CA GLN A 214 -25.05 -17.38 -43.77
C GLN A 214 -23.85 -17.90 -44.57
N ASP A 215 -22.62 -17.52 -44.21
CA ASP A 215 -21.40 -18.00 -44.86
C ASP A 215 -21.22 -19.51 -44.65
N GLU A 216 -21.39 -20.02 -43.44
CA GLU A 216 -21.38 -21.47 -43.16
C GLU A 216 -22.41 -22.22 -44.02
N ARG A 217 -23.61 -21.66 -44.18
CA ARG A 217 -24.67 -22.23 -45.00
C ARG A 217 -24.30 -22.22 -46.48
N LEU A 218 -23.80 -21.09 -47.00
CA LEU A 218 -23.31 -20.97 -48.38
C LEU A 218 -22.10 -21.87 -48.66
N GLN A 219 -21.19 -22.03 -47.70
CA GLN A 219 -20.07 -22.97 -47.81
C GLN A 219 -20.58 -24.41 -47.86
N SER A 220 -21.60 -24.75 -47.07
CA SER A 220 -22.24 -26.07 -47.13
C SER A 220 -22.91 -26.30 -48.50
N ASP A 221 -23.61 -25.31 -49.04
CA ASP A 221 -24.26 -25.37 -50.35
C ASP A 221 -23.22 -25.45 -51.49
N LEU A 222 -22.14 -24.67 -51.43
CA LEU A 222 -21.02 -24.73 -52.37
C LEU A 222 -20.40 -26.13 -52.33
N SER A 223 -20.13 -26.67 -51.14
CA SER A 223 -19.54 -28.00 -51.00
C SER A 223 -20.47 -29.09 -51.59
N ALA A 224 -21.78 -28.98 -51.39
CA ALA A 224 -22.77 -29.88 -51.97
C ALA A 224 -22.82 -29.77 -53.50
N ALA A 225 -22.88 -28.55 -54.03
CA ALA A 225 -22.84 -28.27 -55.47
C ALA A 225 -21.54 -28.76 -56.11
N LYS A 226 -20.40 -28.60 -55.44
CA LYS A 226 -19.10 -29.11 -55.89
C LYS A 226 -19.08 -30.64 -55.94
N ARG A 227 -19.67 -31.33 -54.95
CA ARG A 227 -19.82 -32.80 -54.99
C ARG A 227 -20.70 -33.23 -56.16
N MET A 228 -21.85 -32.59 -56.36
CA MET A 228 -22.73 -32.84 -57.51
C MET A 228 -22.01 -32.61 -58.85
N GLY A 229 -21.21 -31.55 -58.96
CA GLY A 229 -20.41 -31.28 -60.15
C GLY A 229 -19.32 -32.32 -60.42
N ILE A 230 -18.62 -32.79 -59.37
CA ILE A 230 -17.62 -33.86 -59.49
C ILE A 230 -18.29 -35.17 -59.93
N ASP A 231 -19.45 -35.52 -59.35
CA ASP A 231 -20.15 -36.75 -59.69
C ASP A 231 -20.72 -36.68 -61.13
N ALA A 232 -21.23 -35.52 -61.56
CA ALA A 232 -21.63 -35.31 -62.95
C ALA A 232 -20.43 -35.39 -63.92
N LYS A 233 -19.25 -34.89 -63.51
CA LYS A 233 -18.03 -35.01 -64.32
C LYS A 233 -17.58 -36.47 -64.44
N ARG A 234 -17.58 -37.24 -63.35
CA ARG A 234 -17.27 -38.68 -63.38
C ARG A 234 -18.25 -39.45 -64.27
N ALA A 235 -19.54 -39.12 -64.21
CA ALA A 235 -20.55 -39.74 -65.07
C ALA A 235 -20.28 -39.43 -66.56
N LYS A 236 -19.88 -38.20 -66.88
CA LYS A 236 -19.48 -37.82 -68.26
C LYS A 236 -18.19 -38.50 -68.69
N GLU A 237 -17.17 -38.56 -67.84
CA GLU A 237 -15.90 -39.26 -68.12
C GLU A 237 -16.16 -40.74 -68.43
N HIS A 238 -17.00 -41.43 -67.66
CA HIS A 238 -17.36 -42.82 -67.93
C HIS A 238 -18.13 -43.02 -69.27
N VAL A 239 -18.90 -42.03 -69.71
CA VAL A 239 -19.56 -42.07 -71.04
C VAL A 239 -18.55 -41.80 -72.16
N GLN A 240 -17.61 -40.88 -71.92
CA GLN A 240 -16.57 -40.50 -72.88
C GLN A 240 -15.56 -41.64 -73.10
N ASP A 241 -15.11 -42.32 -72.03
CA ASP A 241 -14.20 -43.47 -72.11
C ASP A 241 -14.79 -44.60 -72.97
N GLY A 242 -16.09 -44.88 -72.82
CA GLY A 242 -16.77 -45.88 -73.65
C GLY A 242 -16.85 -45.52 -75.15
N ILE A 243 -16.88 -44.23 -75.48
CA ILE A 243 -16.87 -43.75 -76.87
C ILE A 243 -15.45 -43.81 -77.45
N GLU A 244 -14.43 -43.47 -76.65
CA GLU A 244 -13.03 -43.52 -77.06
C GLU A 244 -12.56 -44.97 -77.29
N ASP A 245 -12.98 -45.91 -76.44
CA ASP A 245 -12.74 -47.34 -76.64
C ASP A 245 -13.39 -47.86 -77.93
N LEU A 246 -14.62 -47.43 -78.23
CA LEU A 246 -15.32 -47.82 -79.46
C LEU A 246 -14.64 -47.25 -80.71
N ASN A 247 -14.23 -45.98 -80.68
CA ASN A 247 -13.51 -45.36 -81.80
C ASN A 247 -12.13 -46.00 -82.02
N SER A 248 -11.40 -46.32 -80.95
CA SER A 248 -10.13 -47.04 -81.02
C SER A 248 -10.31 -48.44 -81.64
N TRP A 249 -11.37 -49.15 -81.25
CA TRP A 249 -11.73 -50.41 -81.86
C TRP A 249 -12.10 -50.29 -83.35
N LEU A 250 -12.90 -49.27 -83.72
CA LEU A 250 -13.24 -49.00 -85.13
C LEU A 250 -11.99 -48.64 -85.96
N ASP A 251 -11.06 -47.86 -85.41
CA ASP A 251 -9.80 -47.51 -86.07
C ASP A 251 -8.88 -48.73 -86.23
N THR A 252 -8.79 -49.60 -85.23
CA THR A 252 -8.02 -50.85 -85.36
C THR A 252 -8.67 -51.81 -86.34
N ALA A 253 -10.00 -51.93 -86.34
CA ALA A 253 -10.74 -52.74 -87.30
C ALA A 253 -10.55 -52.23 -88.74
N THR A 254 -10.66 -50.93 -88.98
CA THR A 254 -10.46 -50.32 -90.31
C THR A 254 -9.01 -50.45 -90.79
N LYS A 255 -8.02 -50.39 -89.91
CA LYS A 255 -6.61 -50.68 -90.23
C LYS A 255 -6.39 -52.15 -90.64
N VAL A 256 -7.04 -53.10 -89.97
CA VAL A 256 -6.97 -54.52 -90.36
C VAL A 256 -7.64 -54.73 -91.73
N TYR A 257 -8.84 -54.19 -91.94
CA TYR A 257 -9.54 -54.31 -93.23
C TYR A 257 -8.79 -53.65 -94.39
N SER A 258 -8.23 -52.45 -94.19
CA SER A 258 -7.38 -51.79 -95.21
C SER A 258 -6.12 -52.60 -95.52
N SER A 259 -5.46 -53.17 -94.50
CA SER A 259 -4.28 -54.04 -94.70
C SER A 259 -4.59 -55.34 -95.47
N LEU A 260 -5.78 -55.92 -95.27
CA LEU A 260 -6.26 -57.12 -95.96
C LEU A 260 -6.62 -56.83 -97.41
N ILE A 261 -7.26 -55.69 -97.66
CA ILE A 261 -7.65 -55.26 -99.01
C ILE A 261 -6.43 -54.70 -99.78
N GLY A 262 -5.33 -54.39 -99.09
CA GLY A 262 -4.09 -53.89 -99.69
C GLY A 262 -4.13 -52.39 -100.00
N ILE A 263 -4.99 -51.65 -99.31
CA ILE A 263 -5.09 -50.19 -99.39
C ILE A 263 -4.01 -49.62 -98.47
N LEU A 264 -3.04 -48.88 -99.02
CA LEU A 264 -1.97 -48.26 -98.24
C LEU A 264 -2.40 -46.91 -97.69
N ASP A 265 -3.04 -46.09 -98.52
CA ASP A 265 -3.53 -44.78 -98.14
C ASP A 265 -4.68 -44.35 -99.04
N VAL A 266 -5.59 -43.56 -98.48
CA VAL A 266 -6.70 -42.94 -99.19
C VAL A 266 -6.58 -41.44 -98.99
N HIS A 267 -6.14 -40.75 -100.03
CA HIS A 267 -5.92 -39.31 -99.98
C HIS A 267 -6.82 -38.56 -100.96
N THR A 268 -7.15 -37.32 -100.62
CA THR A 268 -7.92 -36.41 -101.47
C THR A 268 -7.06 -35.17 -101.77
N PRO A 269 -6.15 -35.26 -102.76
CA PRO A 269 -5.21 -34.17 -103.05
C PRO A 269 -5.88 -32.95 -103.70
N GLU A 270 -7.06 -33.11 -104.33
CA GLU A 270 -7.77 -32.03 -105.02
C GLU A 270 -9.28 -32.13 -104.75
N PRO A 271 -10.03 -31.01 -104.65
CA PRO A 271 -11.48 -31.05 -104.49
C PRO A 271 -12.13 -31.82 -105.64
N ALA A 272 -12.87 -32.88 -105.30
CA ALA A 272 -13.52 -33.82 -106.21
C ALA A 272 -12.59 -34.86 -106.89
N THR A 273 -11.39 -35.09 -106.38
CA THR A 273 -10.59 -36.29 -106.73
C THR A 273 -10.35 -37.17 -105.50
N LEU A 274 -10.51 -38.48 -105.66
CA LEU A 274 -10.14 -39.47 -104.65
C LEU A 274 -8.99 -40.30 -105.20
N GLN A 275 -7.85 -40.22 -104.55
CA GLN A 275 -6.68 -41.03 -104.88
C GLN A 275 -6.57 -42.16 -103.87
N ILE A 276 -6.59 -43.39 -104.37
CA ILE A 276 -6.39 -44.59 -103.56
C ILE A 276 -5.10 -45.24 -104.03
N ASP A 277 -4.14 -45.32 -103.13
CA ASP A 277 -2.88 -46.00 -103.38
C ASP A 277 -3.03 -47.47 -102.97
N TYR A 278 -3.02 -48.33 -103.97
CA TYR A 278 -3.12 -49.78 -103.81
C TYR A 278 -1.74 -50.43 -103.86
N ASP A 279 -1.52 -51.37 -102.94
CA ASP A 279 -0.42 -52.29 -103.04
C ASP A 279 -0.81 -53.52 -103.87
N ALA A 280 -0.46 -53.50 -105.15
CA ALA A 280 -0.65 -54.64 -106.06
C ALA A 280 0.35 -55.78 -105.84
N ARG A 281 1.24 -55.71 -104.82
CA ARG A 281 2.32 -56.68 -104.58
C ARG A 281 1.91 -57.92 -103.79
N LYS A 282 0.63 -58.07 -103.42
CA LYS A 282 0.13 -59.23 -102.65
C LYS A 282 -0.74 -60.14 -103.51
N ASN A 283 -0.14 -61.24 -103.98
CA ASN A 283 -0.88 -62.39 -104.51
C ASN A 283 -1.54 -63.17 -103.34
N LEU A 284 -2.56 -63.99 -103.60
CA LEU A 284 -3.33 -64.73 -102.57
C LEU A 284 -2.46 -65.65 -101.68
N ASP A 285 -1.25 -66.00 -102.12
CA ASP A 285 -0.29 -66.85 -101.40
C ASP A 285 0.91 -66.09 -100.77
N GLY A 286 0.90 -64.76 -100.73
CA GLY A 286 1.86 -63.97 -99.95
C GLY A 286 3.33 -63.96 -100.42
N LYS A 287 3.62 -64.37 -101.68
CA LYS A 287 4.98 -64.29 -102.25
C LYS A 287 5.24 -62.94 -102.93
N PHE A 288 6.41 -62.38 -102.65
CA PHE A 288 6.86 -61.04 -103.05
C PHE A 288 7.72 -61.10 -104.32
N ASN A 289 7.23 -60.58 -105.45
CA ASN A 289 8.04 -60.35 -106.65
C ASN A 289 8.06 -58.86 -106.99
N PRO A 290 9.19 -58.16 -106.79
CA PRO A 290 9.30 -56.71 -107.01
C PRO A 290 9.38 -56.31 -108.50
N GLU A 291 9.60 -57.26 -109.41
CA GLU A 291 9.77 -56.96 -110.84
C GLU A 291 8.47 -57.03 -111.68
N THR A 292 7.37 -57.58 -111.15
CA THR A 292 6.10 -57.75 -111.89
C THR A 292 4.94 -56.88 -111.40
N HIS A 293 5.03 -56.19 -110.25
CA HIS A 293 3.91 -55.41 -109.71
C HIS A 293 4.35 -54.07 -109.07
N PRO A 294 4.19 -52.91 -109.76
CA PRO A 294 4.40 -51.60 -109.17
C PRO A 294 3.24 -51.19 -108.23
N LYS A 295 3.49 -50.19 -107.36
CA LYS A 295 2.43 -49.51 -106.59
C LYS A 295 1.43 -48.90 -107.58
N CYS A 296 0.15 -49.22 -107.41
CA CYS A 296 -0.88 -48.85 -108.36
C CYS A 296 -1.76 -47.76 -107.74
N THR A 297 -1.79 -46.58 -108.36
CA THR A 297 -2.54 -45.43 -107.84
C THR A 297 -3.80 -45.24 -108.66
N LEU A 298 -4.96 -45.45 -108.04
CA LEU A 298 -6.26 -45.21 -108.66
C LEU A 298 -6.72 -43.79 -108.34
N LYS A 299 -6.82 -42.95 -109.36
CA LYS A 299 -7.44 -41.62 -109.26
C LYS A 299 -8.87 -41.69 -109.77
N LEU A 300 -9.82 -41.45 -108.89
CA LEU A 300 -11.24 -41.34 -109.22
C LEU A 300 -11.59 -39.86 -109.32
N HIS A 301 -12.11 -39.44 -110.47
CA HIS A 301 -12.59 -38.09 -110.71
C HIS A 301 -14.10 -38.04 -110.50
N PHE A 302 -14.54 -37.09 -109.68
CA PHE A 302 -15.94 -36.83 -109.41
C PHE A 302 -16.32 -35.46 -109.96
N ASN A 303 -17.58 -35.30 -110.33
CA ASN A 303 -18.11 -34.02 -110.71
C ASN A 303 -18.22 -33.12 -109.45
N PRO A 304 -17.65 -31.91 -109.43
CA PRO A 304 -17.69 -31.04 -108.26
C PRO A 304 -19.11 -30.58 -107.89
N GLN A 305 -20.05 -30.53 -108.84
CA GLN A 305 -21.43 -30.08 -108.60
C GLN A 305 -22.39 -31.22 -108.30
N SER A 306 -22.30 -32.34 -109.01
CA SER A 306 -23.22 -33.47 -108.84
C SER A 306 -22.69 -34.59 -107.94
N ARG A 307 -21.41 -34.52 -107.54
CA ARG A 307 -20.68 -35.54 -106.76
C ARG A 307 -20.75 -36.95 -107.34
N ARG A 308 -21.13 -37.07 -108.61
CA ARG A 308 -21.18 -38.33 -109.35
C ARG A 308 -19.82 -38.66 -109.92
N PHE A 309 -19.52 -39.96 -109.98
CA PHE A 309 -18.32 -40.49 -110.60
C PHE A 309 -18.31 -40.13 -112.10
N ILE A 310 -17.23 -39.52 -112.57
CA ILE A 310 -17.04 -39.14 -113.98
C ILE A 310 -16.13 -40.16 -114.65
N SER A 311 -14.93 -40.34 -114.12
CA SER A 311 -13.90 -41.18 -114.74
C SER A 311 -12.91 -41.70 -113.71
N ALA A 312 -12.24 -42.79 -114.03
CA ALA A 312 -11.14 -43.32 -113.26
C ALA A 312 -9.88 -43.34 -114.12
N GLN A 313 -8.77 -42.89 -113.55
CA GLN A 313 -7.45 -42.98 -114.15
C GLN A 313 -6.56 -43.84 -113.27
N LEU A 314 -5.95 -44.86 -113.86
CA LEU A 314 -4.94 -45.68 -113.19
C LEU A 314 -3.55 -45.14 -113.53
N ILE A 315 -2.77 -44.81 -112.51
CA ILE A 315 -1.39 -44.34 -112.65
C ILE A 315 -0.47 -45.50 -112.24
N ASN A 316 0.49 -45.83 -113.10
CA ASN A 316 1.39 -46.99 -113.03
C ASN A 316 0.70 -48.37 -113.16
N PRO A 317 0.06 -48.68 -114.31
CA PRO A 317 -0.46 -50.02 -114.55
C PRO A 317 0.69 -51.04 -114.73
N PRO A 318 0.53 -52.29 -114.23
CA PRO A 318 1.47 -53.36 -114.56
C PRO A 318 1.46 -53.65 -116.08
N PRO A 319 2.61 -54.01 -116.69
CA PRO A 319 2.79 -54.08 -118.14
C PRO A 319 2.00 -55.18 -118.87
N SER A 320 1.16 -55.95 -118.18
CA SER A 320 0.39 -57.08 -118.74
C SER A 320 -1.14 -56.87 -118.77
N ILE A 321 -1.67 -55.70 -118.37
CA ILE A 321 -3.14 -55.52 -118.21
C ILE A 321 -3.66 -54.26 -118.93
N ASN A 322 -4.49 -54.46 -119.95
CA ASN A 322 -5.36 -53.41 -120.50
C ASN A 322 -6.66 -53.33 -119.68
N LEU A 323 -6.90 -52.18 -119.03
CA LEU A 323 -8.04 -51.94 -118.13
C LEU A 323 -9.10 -50.99 -118.71
N ASP A 324 -8.96 -50.56 -119.97
CA ASP A 324 -9.87 -49.60 -120.61
C ASP A 324 -11.32 -50.11 -120.66
N ASP A 325 -11.55 -51.41 -120.87
CA ASP A 325 -12.90 -52.01 -120.87
C ASP A 325 -13.61 -51.87 -119.51
N VAL A 326 -12.86 -51.96 -118.39
CA VAL A 326 -13.41 -51.91 -117.03
C VAL A 326 -13.68 -50.46 -116.62
N ILE A 327 -12.83 -49.53 -117.07
CA ILE A 327 -13.02 -48.10 -116.85
C ILE A 327 -14.27 -47.64 -117.61
N GLN A 328 -14.42 -48.00 -118.89
CA GLN A 328 -15.62 -47.67 -119.68
C GLN A 328 -16.91 -48.29 -119.09
N ALA A 329 -16.85 -49.54 -118.60
CA ALA A 329 -18.00 -50.17 -117.94
C ALA A 329 -18.39 -49.46 -116.63
N ALA A 330 -17.42 -48.94 -115.89
CA ALA A 330 -17.66 -48.19 -114.66
C ALA A 330 -18.18 -46.77 -114.92
N GLU A 331 -17.76 -46.14 -116.02
CA GLU A 331 -18.30 -44.86 -116.51
C GLU A 331 -19.78 -45.00 -116.88
N LEU A 332 -20.16 -46.09 -117.56
CA LEU A 332 -21.55 -46.40 -117.92
C LEU A 332 -22.46 -46.60 -116.69
N HIS A 333 -21.96 -47.25 -115.65
CA HIS A 333 -22.76 -47.59 -114.45
C HIS A 333 -22.61 -46.61 -113.29
N ALA A 334 -21.75 -45.59 -113.41
CA ALA A 334 -21.48 -44.56 -112.40
C ALA A 334 -21.21 -45.12 -110.98
N SER A 335 -20.57 -46.30 -110.87
CA SER A 335 -20.39 -47.02 -109.60
C SER A 335 -18.91 -47.29 -109.29
N PRO A 336 -18.28 -46.46 -108.43
CA PRO A 336 -16.89 -46.64 -108.00
C PRO A 336 -16.59 -47.97 -107.27
N PRO A 337 -17.44 -48.49 -106.37
CA PRO A 337 -17.14 -49.72 -105.63
C PRO A 337 -16.99 -50.94 -106.55
N ARG A 338 -17.79 -50.99 -107.62
CA ARG A 338 -17.73 -52.06 -108.61
C ARG A 338 -16.42 -52.02 -109.40
N LEU A 339 -15.94 -50.82 -109.74
CA LEU A 339 -14.63 -50.63 -110.36
C LEU A 339 -13.50 -51.11 -109.44
N ILE A 340 -13.55 -50.77 -108.15
CA ILE A 340 -12.54 -51.20 -107.18
C ILE A 340 -12.54 -52.71 -107.01
N GLN A 341 -13.71 -53.36 -106.91
CA GLN A 341 -13.80 -54.82 -106.80
C GLN A 341 -13.28 -55.54 -108.06
N HIS A 342 -13.62 -55.07 -109.26
CA HIS A 342 -13.13 -55.66 -110.50
C HIS A 342 -11.63 -55.42 -110.71
N LEU A 343 -11.11 -54.26 -110.32
CA LEU A 343 -9.68 -53.96 -110.31
C LEU A 343 -8.95 -54.90 -109.34
N LEU A 344 -9.42 -55.02 -108.10
CA LEU A 344 -8.82 -55.91 -107.10
C LEU A 344 -8.86 -57.38 -107.52
N HIS A 345 -9.94 -57.83 -108.18
CA HIS A 345 -10.02 -59.21 -108.68
C HIS A 345 -9.03 -59.45 -109.82
N ARG A 346 -8.90 -58.54 -110.78
CA ARG A 346 -7.96 -58.71 -111.91
C ARG A 346 -6.50 -58.53 -111.51
N VAL A 347 -6.21 -57.64 -110.57
CA VAL A 347 -4.86 -57.42 -110.05
C VAL A 347 -4.39 -58.58 -109.15
N ARG A 348 -5.31 -59.41 -108.62
CA ARG A 348 -4.99 -60.55 -107.73
C ARG A 348 -5.06 -61.93 -108.37
N THR A 349 -5.72 -62.10 -109.51
CA THR A 349 -5.90 -63.41 -110.17
C THR A 349 -4.85 -63.74 -111.23
N GLN A 350 -3.88 -62.85 -111.44
CA GLN A 350 -2.71 -63.02 -112.30
C GLN A 350 -1.46 -62.62 -111.53
#